data_AF-A0A7W9T383-F1
#
_entry.id   AF-A0A7W9T383-F1
#
_cell.length_a   1.000
_cell.length_b   1.000
_cell.length_c   1.000
_cell.angle_alpha   90.00
_cell.angle_beta   90.00
_cell.angle_gamma   90.00
#
_symmetry.space_group_name_H-M   'P 1'
#
loop_
_entity.id
_entity.type
_entity.pdbx_description
1 polymer ?
#
loop_
_entity_poly.entity_id
_entity_poly.type
_entity_poly.pdbx_seq_one_letter_code
_entity_poly.pdbx_strand_id
1 'polypeptide(L)' 'MPNKKITWGKLGQDTPKFIIESDATIVAPLVFAMVLGQ' A
#
# COMPACT_ATOMS: atom_id res chain seq x y z
N MET A 1 -4.54 -6.77 -7.16
CA MET A 1 -5.20 -6.13 -8.33
C MET A 1 -5.95 -4.85 -7.92
N PRO A 2 -5.32 -3.67 -7.95
CA PRO A 2 -5.88 -2.41 -7.43
C PRO A 2 -7.00 -1.79 -8.29
N ASN A 3 -7.14 -2.22 -9.54
CA ASN A 3 -8.13 -1.68 -10.48
C ASN A 3 -9.58 -1.88 -10.00
N LYS A 4 -9.86 -3.00 -9.32
CA LYS A 4 -11.18 -3.27 -8.73
C LYS A 4 -11.59 -2.22 -7.68
N LYS A 5 -10.63 -1.61 -6.98
CA LYS A 5 -10.89 -0.56 -5.98
C LYS A 5 -11.20 0.80 -6.61
N ILE A 6 -10.78 1.05 -7.86
CA ILE A 6 -11.12 2.28 -8.61
C ILE A 6 -12.58 2.23 -9.06
N THR A 7 -13.01 1.11 -9.64
CA THR A 7 -14.39 0.93 -10.15
C THR A 7 -15.44 1.06 -9.05
N TRP A 8 -15.07 0.80 -7.80
CA TRP A 8 -15.95 0.97 -6.63
C TRP A 8 -15.88 2.37 -6.00
N GLY A 9 -15.14 3.31 -6.58
CA GLY A 9 -14.97 4.67 -6.05
C GLY A 9 -14.17 4.75 -4.75
N LYS A 10 -13.49 3.66 -4.32
CA LYS A 10 -12.71 3.63 -3.07
C LYS A 10 -11.30 4.24 -3.22
N LEU A 11 -10.82 4.38 -4.45
CA LEU A 11 -9.55 5.01 -4.79
C LEU A 11 -9.77 5.90 -6.03
N GLY A 12 -9.15 7.07 -6.04
CA GLY A 12 -9.10 7.92 -7.23
C GLY A 12 -8.37 7.23 -8.38
N GLN A 13 -8.68 7.63 -9.61
CA GLN A 13 -7.97 7.13 -10.80
C GLN A 13 -6.50 7.52 -10.75
N ASP A 14 -6.20 8.75 -10.32
CA ASP A 14 -4.85 9.30 -10.30
C ASP A 14 -4.07 8.98 -9.01
N THR A 15 -4.68 8.24 -8.08
CA THR A 15 -3.99 7.88 -6.83
C THR A 15 -2.85 6.90 -7.12
N PRO A 16 -1.58 7.24 -6.79
CA PRO A 16 -0.45 6.34 -6.98
C PRO A 16 -0.59 5.09 -6.10
N LYS A 17 -0.21 3.93 -6.62
CA LYS A 17 -0.37 2.63 -5.94
C LYS A 17 0.90 1.82 -6.05
N PHE A 18 1.31 1.28 -4.92
CA PHE A 18 2.48 0.42 -4.78
C PHE A 18 2.03 -0.89 -4.12
N ILE A 19 2.53 -2.02 -4.62
CA ILE A 19 2.23 -3.35 -4.09
C ILE A 19 3.55 -3.98 -3.67
N ILE A 20 3.62 -4.47 -2.44
CA ILE A 20 4.76 -5.23 -1.94
C ILE A 20 4.27 -6.68 -1.79
N GLU A 21 4.83 -7.59 -2.59
CA GLU A 21 4.47 -9.01 -2.61
C GLU A 21 5.34 -9.80 -1.61
N SER A 22 5.23 -9.47 -0.34
CA SER A 22 5.96 -10.12 0.76
C SER A 22 5.11 -10.16 2.03
N ASP A 23 5.54 -10.91 3.04
CA ASP A 23 4.81 -11.08 4.30
C ASP A 23 4.74 -9.75 5.06
N ALA A 24 3.54 -9.39 5.52
CA ALA A 24 3.29 -8.15 6.24
C ALA A 24 4.04 -8.10 7.59
N THR A 25 4.27 -9.24 8.23
CA THR A 25 5.02 -9.34 9.49
C THR A 25 6.49 -8.96 9.32
N ILE A 26 7.04 -9.12 8.11
CA ILE A 26 8.41 -8.74 7.77
C ILE A 26 8.45 -7.28 7.28
N VAL A 27 7.52 -6.90 6.39
CA VAL A 27 7.57 -5.60 5.72
C VAL A 27 7.03 -4.45 6.58
N ALA A 28 5.97 -4.67 7.37
CA ALA A 28 5.33 -3.58 8.12
C ALA A 28 6.27 -2.90 9.13
N PRO A 29 7.08 -3.63 9.94
CA PRO A 29 8.04 -3.00 10.85
C PRO A 29 9.06 -2.11 10.13
N LEU A 30 9.56 -2.56 8.97
CA LEU A 30 10.54 -1.81 8.17
C LEU A 30 9.94 -0.51 7.59
N VAL A 31 8.70 -0.58 7.08
CA VAL A 31 8.00 0.60 6.56
C VAL A 31 7.71 1.60 7.67
N PHE A 32 7.31 1.13 8.86
CA PHE A 32 7.07 1.99 10.00
C PHE A 32 8.35 2.67 10.48
N ALA A 33 9.48 1.96 10.53
CA ALA A 33 10.78 2.56 10.83
C ALA A 33 11.14 3.67 9.83
N MET A 34 11.00 3.40 8.53
CA MET A 34 11.40 4.32 7.46
C MET A 34 10.50 5.55 7.30
N VAL A 35 9.19 5.42 7.54
CA VAL A 35 8.21 6.48 7.28
C VAL A 35 7.81 7.21 8.56
N LEU A 36 7.69 6.48 9.67
CA LEU A 36 7.22 7.02 10.95
C LEU A 36 8.37 7.26 11.95
N GLY A 37 9.60 6.84 11.63
CA GLY A 37 10.77 7.03 12.49
C GLY A 37 10.76 6.18 13.76
N GLN A 38 10.26 4.94 13.67
CA GLN A 38 10.35 3.95 14.76
C GLN A 38 11.72 3.28 14.85
#